data_AF-A0A0C9UPN2-F1
#
_entry.id   AF-A0A0C9UPN2-F1
#
_cell.length_a   1.000
_cell.length_b   1.000
_cell.length_c   1.000
_cell.angle_alpha   90.00
_cell.angle_beta   90.00
_cell.angle_gamma   90.00
#
_symmetry.space_group_name_H-M   'P 1'
#
loop_
_entity.id
_entity.type
_entity.pdbx_description
1 polymer ?
#
loop_
_entity_poly.entity_id
_entity_poly.type
_entity_poly.pdbx_seq_one_letter_code
_entity_poly.pdbx_strand_id
1 'polypeptide(L)'
;MEIEEEISEASIQKQIDETSELIKATRERRNVQRELKKKAHDDMLKTKDQLASAQVEKNGICSKKRSEYSCGRLKEDFRTGLREIDEADAQERDPDNFDPNEELRDYSAIDLPTFCVSARDYIRITKQVKGDGTPTCFTKVEDTGIPTLQDWCRHLTVASRQRAVRNFLAHLQGFVNSVRNYVEGITLVKEEDRHALRDLWESQSPDDESNSDEEGSMDAAFWLQAVCNQLEDGIFTTKKVKPVRRNIMGQVIGIIPRLNEEFDKIVEDTIEDLKAGFADGLQSKLEAGAKNAAATALETSDNFASNDSMPWQTYRATLRRNGTFRRCLNTELISPLTRNVAASWARVFEADLFSGFESRAIQLVTKLLQEVEKSAALALRDRAKSQADMALAEGKLAMQSLVTVVRNIMNDQQKDISRCLIPHLQTQLKEGYLKAMEERGKGSLVFHKFIETMRNSIFNGGADTLMEKLGDAADSVGTALNNALADLAKKIEVGMSVLWESPREDPRQIRLRLEAVGTLQVVDKQIALWTAANKQEAAASFVQPGDS
;
A
#
# COMPACT_ATOMS: atom_id res chain seq x y z
N MET A 1 -42.88 -111.55 12.38
CA MET A 1 -43.95 -110.87 13.13
C MET A 1 -43.68 -109.39 12.99
N GLU A 2 -44.33 -108.80 11.99
CA GLU A 2 -44.49 -107.35 11.87
C GLU A 2 -45.33 -106.87 13.06
N ILE A 3 -44.98 -105.71 13.60
CA ILE A 3 -45.93 -104.84 14.27
C ILE A 3 -45.77 -103.50 13.56
N GLU A 4 -46.53 -103.31 12.49
CA GLU A 4 -46.83 -101.98 11.97
C GLU A 4 -47.69 -101.28 13.02
N GLU A 5 -47.16 -100.22 13.63
CA GLU A 5 -48.01 -99.28 14.38
C GLU A 5 -48.93 -98.59 13.37
N GLU A 6 -50.22 -98.98 13.35
CA GLU A 6 -51.25 -98.24 12.62
C GLU A 6 -51.32 -96.81 13.15
N ILE A 7 -50.79 -95.89 12.37
CA ILE A 7 -50.92 -94.45 12.58
C ILE A 7 -52.38 -94.08 12.31
N SER A 8 -53.18 -93.89 13.37
CA SER A 8 -54.57 -93.42 13.25
C SER A 8 -54.64 -91.98 12.73
N GLU A 9 -55.56 -91.71 11.79
CA GLU A 9 -55.84 -90.36 11.24
C GLU A 9 -56.10 -89.31 12.35
N ALA A 10 -56.69 -89.71 13.47
CA ALA A 10 -56.94 -88.83 14.61
C ALA A 10 -55.64 -88.43 15.36
N SER A 11 -54.64 -89.30 15.38
CA SER A 11 -53.31 -89.01 15.98
C SER A 11 -52.56 -87.98 15.14
N ILE A 12 -52.62 -88.12 13.80
CA ILE A 12 -52.04 -87.15 12.86
C ILE A 12 -52.73 -85.79 12.99
N GLN A 13 -54.08 -85.76 13.07
CA GLN A 13 -54.81 -84.50 13.21
C GLN A 13 -54.46 -83.75 14.50
N LYS A 14 -54.33 -84.47 15.63
CA LYS A 14 -53.90 -83.88 16.90
C LYS A 14 -52.48 -83.31 16.82
N GLN A 15 -51.55 -84.02 16.18
CA GLN A 15 -50.20 -83.52 15.95
C GLN A 15 -50.18 -82.29 15.02
N ILE A 16 -51.05 -82.22 14.03
CA ILE A 16 -51.23 -81.04 13.16
C ILE A 16 -51.73 -79.85 13.98
N ASP A 17 -52.71 -80.05 14.86
CA ASP A 17 -53.26 -78.97 15.68
C ASP A 17 -52.22 -78.45 16.68
N GLU A 18 -51.52 -79.34 17.39
CA GLU A 18 -50.42 -79.00 18.32
C GLU A 18 -49.26 -78.27 17.61
N THR A 19 -48.85 -78.75 16.43
CA THR A 19 -47.80 -78.08 15.64
C THR A 19 -48.28 -76.73 15.10
N SER A 20 -49.57 -76.59 14.75
CA SER A 20 -50.15 -75.32 14.29
C SER A 20 -50.16 -74.26 15.40
N GLU A 21 -50.48 -74.65 16.63
CA GLU A 21 -50.45 -73.77 17.81
C GLU A 21 -49.01 -73.35 18.14
N LEU A 22 -48.06 -74.30 18.10
CA LEU A 22 -46.63 -74.01 18.26
C LEU A 22 -46.11 -73.05 17.18
N ILE A 23 -46.53 -73.21 15.93
CA ILE A 23 -46.20 -72.30 14.83
C ILE A 23 -46.77 -70.90 15.12
N LYS A 24 -48.01 -70.80 15.60
CA LYS A 24 -48.65 -69.52 15.95
C LYS A 24 -47.91 -68.80 17.08
N ALA A 25 -47.64 -69.49 18.19
CA ALA A 25 -46.89 -68.95 19.32
C ALA A 25 -45.47 -68.52 18.91
N THR A 26 -44.81 -69.31 18.05
CA THR A 26 -43.50 -68.98 17.50
C THR A 26 -43.55 -67.74 16.59
N ARG A 27 -44.60 -67.57 15.77
CA ARG A 27 -44.79 -66.39 14.93
C ARG A 27 -44.99 -65.12 15.75
N GLU A 28 -45.79 -65.19 16.82
CA GLU A 28 -46.01 -64.07 17.74
C GLU A 28 -44.70 -63.67 18.44
N ARG A 29 -43.96 -64.65 18.99
CA ARG A 29 -42.63 -64.42 19.58
C ARG A 29 -41.66 -63.80 18.58
N ARG A 30 -41.66 -64.26 17.33
CA ARG A 30 -40.83 -63.70 16.25
C ARG A 30 -41.21 -62.25 15.93
N ASN A 31 -42.49 -61.91 15.94
CA ASN A 31 -42.96 -60.55 15.68
C ASN A 31 -42.53 -59.59 16.80
N VAL A 32 -42.71 -59.99 18.07
CA VAL A 32 -42.22 -59.22 19.23
C VAL A 32 -40.71 -59.02 19.15
N GLN A 33 -39.95 -60.07 18.84
CA GLN A 33 -38.50 -59.95 18.66
C GLN A 33 -38.10 -59.02 17.50
N ARG A 34 -38.86 -58.99 16.40
CA ARG A 34 -38.63 -58.05 15.29
C ARG A 34 -38.89 -56.60 15.71
N GLU A 35 -39.96 -56.34 16.45
CA GLU A 35 -40.26 -55.00 16.96
C GLU A 35 -39.21 -54.51 17.95
N LEU A 36 -38.78 -55.37 18.88
CA LEU A 36 -37.70 -55.07 19.81
C LEU A 36 -36.37 -54.80 19.07
N LYS A 37 -36.03 -55.62 18.07
CA LYS A 37 -34.85 -55.39 17.22
C LYS A 37 -34.92 -54.06 16.49
N LYS A 38 -36.10 -53.68 15.97
CA LYS A 38 -36.31 -52.39 15.29
C LYS A 38 -36.13 -51.23 16.27
N LYS A 39 -36.77 -51.28 17.45
CA LYS A 39 -36.60 -50.26 18.50
C LYS A 39 -35.15 -50.11 18.93
N ALA A 40 -34.47 -51.23 19.23
CA ALA A 40 -33.06 -51.22 19.59
C ALA A 40 -32.16 -50.64 18.49
N HIS A 41 -32.46 -50.92 17.22
CA HIS A 41 -31.75 -50.34 16.08
C HIS A 41 -31.99 -48.83 15.96
N ASP A 42 -33.22 -48.36 16.12
CA ASP A 42 -33.57 -46.94 16.06
C ASP A 42 -32.92 -46.16 17.22
N ASP A 43 -32.91 -46.73 18.43
CA ASP A 43 -32.25 -46.14 19.60
C ASP A 43 -30.71 -46.14 19.45
N MET A 44 -30.14 -47.20 18.85
CA MET A 44 -28.72 -47.24 18.50
C MET A 44 -28.35 -46.11 17.52
N LEU A 45 -29.16 -45.87 16.49
CA LEU A 45 -28.94 -44.77 15.54
C LEU A 45 -29.01 -43.41 16.23
N LYS A 46 -30.03 -43.16 17.06
CA LYS A 46 -30.15 -41.91 17.82
C LYS A 46 -28.96 -41.67 18.74
N THR A 47 -28.51 -42.71 19.45
CA THR A 47 -27.36 -42.61 20.35
C THR A 47 -26.08 -42.32 19.57
N LYS A 48 -25.92 -42.90 18.37
CA LYS A 48 -24.78 -42.65 17.49
C LYS A 48 -24.75 -41.20 16.97
N ASP A 49 -25.91 -40.65 16.61
CA ASP A 49 -26.03 -39.26 16.17
C ASP A 49 -25.72 -38.28 17.32
N GLN A 50 -26.26 -38.54 18.51
CA GLN A 50 -25.94 -37.75 19.72
C GLN A 50 -24.45 -37.77 20.04
N LEU A 51 -23.80 -38.94 19.95
CA LEU A 51 -22.37 -39.08 20.14
C LEU A 51 -21.58 -38.27 19.11
N ALA A 52 -21.99 -38.29 17.84
CA ALA A 52 -21.34 -37.51 16.78
C ALA A 52 -21.46 -36.00 17.04
N SER A 53 -22.65 -35.51 17.42
CA SER A 53 -22.86 -34.10 17.78
C SER A 53 -22.02 -33.67 18.98
N ALA A 54 -22.02 -34.47 20.06
CA ALA A 54 -21.22 -34.18 21.25
C ALA A 54 -19.70 -34.19 20.96
N GLN A 55 -19.25 -35.07 20.07
CA GLN A 55 -17.84 -35.14 19.67
C GLN A 55 -17.41 -33.90 18.87
N VAL A 56 -18.28 -33.35 18.01
CA VAL A 56 -18.04 -32.09 17.29
C VAL A 56 -17.96 -30.93 18.28
N GLU A 57 -18.89 -30.84 19.24
CA GLU A 57 -18.88 -29.80 20.27
C GLU A 57 -17.60 -29.85 21.12
N LYS A 58 -17.19 -31.05 21.56
CA LYS A 58 -15.92 -31.25 22.26
C LYS A 58 -14.74 -30.74 21.46
N ASN A 59 -14.66 -31.09 20.18
CA ASN A 59 -13.58 -30.65 19.29
C ASN A 59 -13.54 -29.13 19.14
N GLY A 60 -14.71 -28.48 19.04
CA GLY A 60 -14.84 -27.03 18.99
C GLY A 60 -14.30 -26.35 20.25
N ILE A 61 -14.71 -26.83 21.44
CA ILE A 61 -14.24 -26.30 22.73
C ILE A 61 -12.72 -26.48 22.87
N CYS A 62 -12.20 -27.69 22.59
CA CYS A 62 -10.76 -27.96 22.66
C CYS A 62 -9.96 -27.09 21.69
N SER A 63 -10.44 -26.90 20.46
CA SER A 63 -9.78 -26.07 19.46
C SER A 63 -9.79 -24.60 19.87
N LYS A 64 -10.90 -24.09 20.42
CA LYS A 64 -11.01 -22.73 20.92
C LYS A 64 -10.02 -22.46 22.06
N LYS A 65 -9.95 -23.37 23.04
CA LYS A 65 -8.99 -23.26 24.14
C LYS A 65 -7.53 -23.36 23.68
N ARG A 66 -7.24 -24.19 22.68
CA ARG A 66 -5.92 -24.25 22.05
C ARG A 66 -5.57 -22.92 21.39
N SER A 67 -6.49 -22.33 20.63
CA SER A 67 -6.30 -21.03 19.98
C SER A 67 -6.07 -19.92 21.01
N GLU A 68 -6.86 -19.86 22.09
CA GLU A 68 -6.67 -18.89 23.18
C GLU A 68 -5.26 -19.00 23.80
N TYR A 69 -4.82 -20.22 24.12
CA TYR A 69 -3.48 -20.47 24.67
C TYR A 69 -2.38 -20.09 23.68
N SER A 70 -2.50 -20.50 22.40
CA SER A 70 -1.52 -20.18 21.36
C SER A 70 -1.41 -18.69 21.09
N CYS A 71 -2.53 -17.95 21.05
CA CYS A 71 -2.51 -16.49 20.94
C CYS A 71 -1.74 -15.84 22.10
N GLY A 72 -1.99 -16.28 23.33
CA GLY A 72 -1.29 -15.77 24.52
C GLY A 72 0.22 -16.02 24.46
N ARG A 73 0.62 -17.25 24.10
CA ARG A 73 2.04 -17.62 23.96
C ARG A 73 2.74 -16.85 22.85
N LEU A 74 2.12 -16.72 21.68
CA LEU A 74 2.71 -15.97 20.56
C LEU A 74 2.96 -14.48 20.92
N LYS A 75 2.07 -13.87 21.70
CA LYS A 75 2.26 -12.49 22.18
C LYS A 75 3.46 -12.40 23.14
N GLU A 76 3.63 -13.36 24.03
CA GLU A 76 4.76 -13.41 24.97
C GLU A 76 6.09 -13.72 24.27
N ASP A 77 6.11 -14.69 23.36
CA ASP A 77 7.28 -15.02 22.54
C ASP A 77 7.73 -13.80 21.73
N PHE A 78 6.78 -13.04 21.17
CA PHE A 78 7.08 -11.80 20.45
C PHE A 78 7.71 -10.73 21.36
N ARG A 79 7.14 -10.49 22.55
CA ARG A 79 7.71 -9.53 23.53
C ARG A 79 9.12 -9.93 23.94
N THR A 80 9.32 -11.22 24.17
CA THR A 80 10.62 -11.77 24.59
C THR A 80 11.65 -11.62 23.49
N GLY A 81 11.33 -12.00 22.25
CA GLY A 81 12.22 -11.83 21.11
C GLY A 81 12.53 -10.37 20.78
N LEU A 82 11.56 -9.46 20.94
CA LEU A 82 11.80 -8.03 20.75
C LEU A 82 12.78 -7.47 21.79
N ARG A 83 12.62 -7.88 23.06
CA ARG A 83 13.56 -7.52 24.13
C ARG A 83 14.97 -8.04 23.84
N GLU A 84 15.10 -9.31 23.45
CA GLU A 84 16.40 -9.89 23.11
C GLU A 84 17.11 -9.16 21.95
N ILE A 85 16.35 -8.74 20.92
CA ILE A 85 16.90 -7.97 19.80
C ILE A 85 17.35 -6.57 20.25
N ASP A 86 16.51 -5.87 21.01
CA ASP A 86 16.82 -4.52 21.49
C ASP A 86 18.04 -4.55 22.45
N GLU A 87 18.13 -5.54 23.34
CA GLU A 87 19.27 -5.76 24.24
C GLU A 87 20.55 -6.06 23.46
N ALA A 88 20.50 -6.95 22.47
CA ALA A 88 21.65 -7.28 21.63
C ALA A 88 22.15 -6.05 20.84
N ASP A 89 21.23 -5.24 20.29
CA ASP A 89 21.55 -4.01 19.57
C ASP A 89 22.16 -2.94 20.50
N ALA A 90 21.68 -2.84 21.75
CA ALA A 90 22.23 -1.90 22.73
C ALA A 90 23.63 -2.33 23.22
N GLN A 91 23.83 -3.62 23.50
CA GLN A 91 25.12 -4.17 23.88
C GLN A 91 26.17 -4.04 22.77
N GLU A 92 25.79 -4.21 21.49
CA GLU A 92 26.71 -4.04 20.36
C GLU A 92 27.11 -2.57 20.16
N ARG A 93 26.23 -1.61 20.52
CA ARG A 93 26.50 -0.17 20.37
C ARG A 93 27.36 0.43 21.47
N ASP A 94 27.13 0.04 22.72
CA ASP A 94 27.87 0.56 23.88
C ASP A 94 28.17 -0.57 24.88
N PRO A 95 29.24 -1.37 24.63
CA PRO A 95 29.57 -2.52 25.45
C PRO A 95 29.95 -2.15 26.90
N ASP A 96 30.47 -0.94 27.12
CA ASP A 96 31.04 -0.52 28.40
C ASP A 96 29.99 0.04 29.37
N ASN A 97 28.83 0.47 28.86
CA ASN A 97 27.76 1.11 29.64
C ASN A 97 26.38 0.41 29.52
N PHE A 98 26.32 -0.78 28.92
CA PHE A 98 25.08 -1.56 28.81
C PHE A 98 24.68 -2.17 30.16
N ASP A 99 23.50 -1.80 30.68
CA ASP A 99 22.87 -2.43 31.85
C ASP A 99 21.72 -3.37 31.43
N PRO A 100 21.87 -4.70 31.60
CA PRO A 100 20.82 -5.67 31.30
C PRO A 100 19.54 -5.53 32.13
N ASN A 101 19.56 -4.77 33.24
CA ASN A 101 18.39 -4.58 34.10
C ASN A 101 17.58 -3.33 33.72
N GLU A 102 18.11 -2.49 32.84
CA GLU A 102 17.40 -1.31 32.34
C GLU A 102 16.65 -1.67 31.05
N GLU A 103 15.33 -1.83 31.17
CA GLU A 103 14.49 -2.09 30.00
C GLU A 103 14.41 -0.86 29.09
N LEU A 104 14.80 -1.02 27.83
CA LEU A 104 14.80 0.05 26.82
C LEU A 104 13.39 0.59 26.52
N ARG A 105 12.36 -0.24 26.74
CA ARG A 105 10.94 0.04 26.46
C ARG A 105 10.06 -0.75 27.42
N ASP A 106 8.83 -0.32 27.60
CA ASP A 106 7.81 -1.12 28.29
C ASP A 106 7.30 -2.25 27.37
N TYR A 107 7.98 -3.40 27.39
CA TYR A 107 7.61 -4.58 26.61
C TYR A 107 6.26 -5.16 27.04
N SER A 108 5.86 -4.94 28.30
CA SER A 108 4.60 -5.45 28.84
C SER A 108 3.38 -4.74 28.22
N ALA A 109 3.53 -3.45 27.90
CA ALA A 109 2.50 -2.65 27.25
C ALA A 109 2.31 -2.97 25.76
N ILE A 110 3.26 -3.66 25.11
CA ILE A 110 3.16 -4.00 23.68
C ILE A 110 2.14 -5.13 23.51
N ASP A 111 0.97 -4.82 22.94
CA ASP A 111 -0.02 -5.85 22.57
C ASP A 111 -0.02 -6.12 21.07
N LEU A 112 0.58 -7.24 20.66
CA LEU A 112 0.59 -7.69 19.27
C LEU A 112 -0.76 -8.32 18.90
N PRO A 113 -1.55 -7.74 17.96
CA PRO A 113 -2.82 -8.33 17.51
C PRO A 113 -2.57 -9.71 16.88
N THR A 114 -2.97 -10.77 17.58
CA THR A 114 -2.69 -12.16 17.20
C THR A 114 -3.99 -12.93 17.02
N PHE A 115 -4.15 -13.58 15.86
CA PHE A 115 -5.38 -14.29 15.50
C PHE A 115 -5.06 -15.74 15.12
N CYS A 116 -5.47 -16.70 15.94
CA CYS A 116 -5.44 -18.12 15.57
C CYS A 116 -6.72 -18.46 14.79
N VAL A 117 -6.57 -18.73 13.49
CA VAL A 117 -7.70 -18.92 12.57
C VAL A 117 -7.81 -20.33 12.00
N SER A 118 -9.04 -20.77 11.74
CA SER A 118 -9.33 -22.02 11.00
C SER A 118 -9.95 -21.72 9.64
N ALA A 119 -9.09 -21.52 8.63
CA ALA A 119 -9.54 -21.19 7.27
C ALA A 119 -10.39 -22.32 6.65
N ARG A 120 -10.05 -23.59 6.90
CA ARG A 120 -10.79 -24.73 6.34
C ARG A 120 -12.19 -24.85 6.92
N ASP A 121 -12.35 -24.72 8.24
CA ASP A 121 -13.69 -24.77 8.83
C ASP A 121 -14.51 -23.56 8.39
N TYR A 122 -13.92 -22.37 8.27
CA TYR A 122 -14.62 -21.21 7.72
C TYR A 122 -15.16 -21.46 6.31
N ILE A 123 -14.33 -22.00 5.40
CA ILE A 123 -14.73 -22.35 4.02
C ILE A 123 -15.85 -23.41 4.01
N ARG A 124 -15.76 -24.42 4.88
CA ARG A 124 -16.75 -25.52 4.96
C ARG A 124 -18.08 -25.06 5.56
N ILE A 125 -18.06 -24.20 6.58
CA ILE A 125 -19.27 -23.62 7.18
C ILE A 125 -19.97 -22.69 6.17
N THR A 126 -19.19 -21.84 5.48
CA THR A 126 -19.70 -20.89 4.47
C THR A 126 -20.01 -21.53 3.12
N LYS A 127 -19.66 -22.82 2.93
CA LYS A 127 -19.89 -23.60 1.70
C LYS A 127 -19.34 -22.95 0.43
N GLN A 128 -18.18 -22.29 0.52
CA GLN A 128 -17.56 -21.62 -0.63
C GLN A 128 -17.09 -22.61 -1.70
N VAL A 129 -16.72 -23.84 -1.33
CA VAL A 129 -16.27 -24.89 -2.26
C VAL A 129 -17.22 -26.09 -2.20
N LYS A 130 -17.71 -26.52 -3.37
CA LYS A 130 -18.53 -27.74 -3.48
C LYS A 130 -17.64 -28.98 -3.31
N GLY A 131 -18.00 -29.85 -2.37
CA GLY A 131 -17.33 -31.15 -2.18
C GLY A 131 -16.26 -31.21 -1.08
N ASP A 132 -15.98 -30.11 -0.36
CA ASP A 132 -14.94 -30.08 0.70
C ASP A 132 -15.40 -30.70 2.06
N GLY A 133 -16.54 -31.38 2.06
CA GLY A 133 -17.08 -32.08 3.23
C GLY A 133 -17.65 -31.16 4.31
N THR A 134 -17.84 -31.71 5.51
CA THR A 134 -18.38 -30.98 6.66
C THR A 134 -17.26 -30.37 7.52
N PRO A 135 -17.55 -29.30 8.27
CA PRO A 135 -16.60 -28.73 9.23
C PRO A 135 -16.09 -29.77 10.23
N THR A 136 -14.84 -29.64 10.65
CA THR A 136 -14.16 -30.64 11.49
C THR A 136 -14.17 -30.28 12.97
N CYS A 137 -13.94 -29.00 13.30
CA CYS A 137 -13.88 -28.53 14.68
C CYS A 137 -14.98 -27.53 15.00
N PHE A 138 -15.21 -26.53 14.14
CA PHE A 138 -16.15 -25.44 14.40
C PHE A 138 -17.45 -25.58 13.61
N THR A 139 -18.57 -25.23 14.23
CA THR A 139 -19.89 -25.17 13.59
C THR A 139 -20.36 -23.74 13.33
N LYS A 140 -19.87 -22.78 14.13
CA LYS A 140 -20.16 -21.35 14.02
C LYS A 140 -19.02 -20.63 13.30
N VAL A 141 -19.36 -19.64 12.49
CA VAL A 141 -18.40 -18.87 11.69
C VAL A 141 -17.48 -18.04 12.59
N GLU A 142 -18.02 -17.54 13.70
CA GLU A 142 -17.39 -16.67 14.68
C GLU A 142 -16.26 -17.38 15.42
N ASP A 143 -16.41 -18.68 15.70
CA ASP A 143 -15.40 -19.48 16.40
C ASP A 143 -14.18 -19.80 15.52
N THR A 144 -14.24 -19.53 14.20
CA THR A 144 -13.11 -19.76 13.29
C THR A 144 -12.02 -18.68 13.37
N GLY A 145 -12.31 -17.53 14.00
CA GLY A 145 -11.40 -16.38 14.09
C GLY A 145 -11.21 -15.58 12.78
N ILE A 146 -11.80 -16.02 11.67
CA ILE A 146 -11.73 -15.29 10.39
C ILE A 146 -12.50 -13.96 10.43
N PRO A 147 -13.71 -13.85 11.00
CA PRO A 147 -14.43 -12.57 11.07
C PRO A 147 -13.67 -11.50 11.87
N THR A 148 -13.10 -11.86 13.01
CA THR A 148 -12.31 -10.92 13.83
C THR A 148 -11.04 -10.46 13.11
N LEU A 149 -10.39 -11.34 12.35
CA LEU A 149 -9.28 -10.98 11.47
C LEU A 149 -9.72 -10.01 10.37
N GLN A 150 -10.87 -10.24 9.74
CA GLN A 150 -11.40 -9.34 8.71
C GLN A 150 -11.71 -7.95 9.27
N ASP A 151 -12.31 -7.88 10.46
CA ASP A 151 -12.62 -6.60 11.11
C ASP A 151 -11.35 -5.86 11.53
N TRP A 152 -10.32 -6.59 11.99
CA TRP A 152 -9.00 -6.02 12.23
C TRP A 152 -8.40 -5.43 10.94
N CYS A 153 -8.41 -6.18 9.83
CA CYS A 153 -7.94 -5.67 8.53
C CYS A 153 -8.73 -4.42 8.09
N ARG A 154 -10.05 -4.39 8.29
CA ARG A 154 -10.87 -3.21 8.00
C ARG A 154 -10.50 -2.02 8.89
N HIS A 155 -10.26 -2.28 10.17
CA HIS A 155 -9.87 -1.25 11.15
C HIS A 155 -8.53 -0.61 10.79
N LEU A 156 -7.53 -1.40 10.41
CA LEU A 156 -6.22 -0.91 9.93
C LEU A 156 -6.35 0.09 8.78
N THR A 157 -7.36 -0.08 7.92
CA THR A 157 -7.59 0.83 6.79
C THR A 157 -8.41 2.08 7.14
N VAL A 158 -9.00 2.19 8.34
CA VAL A 158 -9.90 3.31 8.69
C VAL A 158 -9.19 4.65 8.58
N ALA A 159 -8.01 4.80 9.19
CA ALA A 159 -7.25 6.05 9.15
C ALA A 159 -6.89 6.46 7.70
N SER A 160 -6.48 5.48 6.88
CA SER A 160 -6.17 5.72 5.46
C SER A 160 -7.41 6.11 4.66
N ARG A 161 -8.52 5.39 4.83
CA ARG A 161 -9.81 5.69 4.16
C ARG A 161 -10.37 7.04 4.60
N GLN A 162 -10.30 7.39 5.87
CA GLN A 162 -10.71 8.70 6.38
C GLN A 162 -9.89 9.82 5.75
N ARG A 163 -8.56 9.66 5.66
CA ARG A 163 -7.70 10.63 4.95
C ARG A 163 -8.09 10.75 3.48
N ALA A 164 -8.30 9.63 2.78
CA ALA A 164 -8.71 9.62 1.39
C ALA A 164 -10.06 10.32 1.16
N VAL A 165 -11.05 10.06 2.02
CA VAL A 165 -12.38 10.71 1.96
C VAL A 165 -12.29 12.21 2.26
N ARG A 166 -11.48 12.64 3.24
CA ARG A 166 -11.26 14.07 3.52
C ARG A 166 -10.65 14.78 2.31
N ASN A 167 -9.63 14.17 1.70
CA ASN A 167 -9.01 14.72 0.48
C ASN A 167 -10.02 14.78 -0.67
N PHE A 168 -10.81 13.72 -0.87
CA PHE A 168 -11.86 13.70 -1.89
C PHE A 168 -12.91 14.80 -1.67
N LEU A 169 -13.39 14.99 -0.43
CA LEU A 169 -14.35 16.05 -0.11
C LEU A 169 -13.76 17.44 -0.34
N ALA A 170 -12.49 17.65 0.01
CA ALA A 170 -11.80 18.92 -0.25
C ALA A 170 -11.67 19.19 -1.77
N HIS A 171 -11.31 18.18 -2.57
CA HIS A 171 -11.26 18.29 -4.02
C HIS A 171 -12.64 18.54 -4.63
N LEU A 172 -13.67 17.83 -4.16
CA LEU A 172 -15.05 18.01 -4.62
C LEU A 172 -15.55 19.42 -4.30
N GLN A 173 -15.23 19.95 -3.12
CA GLN A 173 -15.56 21.31 -2.74
C GLN A 173 -14.85 22.34 -3.63
N GLY A 174 -13.56 22.15 -3.90
CA GLY A 174 -12.79 22.96 -4.85
C GLY A 174 -13.42 22.97 -6.25
N PHE A 175 -13.77 21.78 -6.77
CA PHE A 175 -14.44 21.63 -8.06
C PHE A 175 -15.79 22.35 -8.12
N VAL A 176 -16.66 22.14 -7.11
CA VAL A 176 -17.98 22.80 -7.05
C VAL A 176 -17.84 24.31 -7.02
N ASN A 177 -16.88 24.85 -6.27
CA ASN A 177 -16.60 26.28 -6.23
C ASN A 177 -16.06 26.80 -7.57
N SER A 178 -15.14 26.06 -8.21
CA SER A 178 -14.61 26.42 -9.53
C SER A 178 -15.73 26.52 -10.58
N VAL A 179 -16.59 25.50 -10.70
CA VAL A 179 -17.72 25.52 -11.64
C VAL A 179 -18.71 26.63 -11.30
N ARG A 180 -19.04 26.83 -10.01
CA ARG A 180 -19.96 27.90 -9.60
C ARG A 180 -19.44 29.27 -10.05
N ASN A 181 -18.16 29.55 -9.82
CA ASN A 181 -17.57 30.83 -10.19
C ASN A 181 -17.52 31.06 -11.70
N TYR A 182 -17.23 30.01 -12.47
CA TYR A 182 -17.29 30.05 -13.92
C TYR A 182 -18.69 30.40 -14.43
N VAL A 183 -19.71 29.76 -13.85
CA VAL A 183 -21.10 29.85 -14.26
C VAL A 183 -21.77 31.16 -13.82
N GLU A 184 -21.45 31.68 -12.64
CA GLU A 184 -22.01 32.96 -12.13
C GLU A 184 -21.58 34.17 -12.97
N GLY A 185 -20.45 34.07 -13.70
CA GLY A 185 -19.98 35.10 -14.61
C GLY A 185 -19.66 36.43 -13.92
N ILE A 186 -19.27 37.42 -14.72
CA ILE A 186 -18.99 38.78 -14.24
C ILE A 186 -19.88 39.73 -15.05
N THR A 187 -20.85 40.39 -14.41
CA THR A 187 -21.90 41.18 -15.08
C THR A 187 -21.61 42.68 -15.21
N LEU A 188 -20.46 43.16 -14.69
CA LEU A 188 -20.19 44.61 -14.52
C LEU A 188 -18.82 45.07 -15.04
N VAL A 189 -18.21 44.35 -15.98
CA VAL A 189 -16.83 44.60 -16.43
C VAL A 189 -16.78 44.85 -17.92
N LYS A 190 -16.09 45.92 -18.32
CA LYS A 190 -15.87 46.29 -19.72
C LYS A 190 -15.08 45.20 -20.44
N GLU A 191 -15.43 44.94 -21.70
CA GLU A 191 -14.68 43.99 -22.54
C GLU A 191 -13.20 44.37 -22.66
N GLU A 192 -12.89 45.67 -22.73
CA GLU A 192 -11.51 46.19 -22.79
C GLU A 192 -10.66 45.74 -21.60
N ASP A 193 -11.19 45.79 -20.38
CA ASP A 193 -10.47 45.40 -19.16
C ASP A 193 -10.23 43.88 -19.11
N ARG A 194 -11.09 43.08 -19.75
CA ARG A 194 -10.92 41.62 -19.88
C ARG A 194 -9.86 41.28 -20.92
N HIS A 195 -9.91 41.92 -22.09
CA HIS A 195 -8.91 41.72 -23.13
C HIS A 195 -7.51 42.09 -22.65
N ALA A 196 -7.37 43.17 -21.86
CA ALA A 196 -6.09 43.54 -21.27
C ALA A 196 -5.50 42.45 -20.34
N LEU A 197 -6.35 41.80 -19.53
CA LEU A 197 -5.93 40.66 -18.71
C LEU A 197 -5.62 39.43 -19.56
N ARG A 198 -6.44 39.17 -20.59
CA ARG A 198 -6.24 38.07 -21.54
C ARG A 198 -4.87 38.15 -22.21
N ASP A 199 -4.54 39.30 -22.78
CA ASP A 199 -3.30 39.53 -23.52
C ASP A 199 -2.04 39.38 -22.65
N LEU A 200 -2.17 39.55 -21.34
CA LEU A 200 -1.06 39.45 -20.38
C LEU A 200 -0.93 38.06 -19.75
N TRP A 201 -2.05 37.38 -19.49
CA TRP A 201 -2.12 36.21 -18.61
C TRP A 201 -2.67 34.94 -19.25
N GLU A 202 -3.38 35.01 -20.37
CA GLU A 202 -3.80 33.82 -21.10
C GLU A 202 -2.59 33.20 -21.81
N SER A 203 -2.39 31.91 -21.59
CA SER A 203 -1.45 31.11 -22.36
C SER A 203 -2.12 30.65 -23.63
N GLN A 204 -1.45 30.83 -24.78
CA GLN A 204 -1.99 30.29 -26.03
C GLN A 204 -1.91 28.77 -26.06
N SER A 205 -3.00 28.12 -26.47
CA SER A 205 -2.99 26.69 -26.78
C SER A 205 -2.08 26.42 -27.99
N PRO A 206 -1.31 25.31 -28.02
CA PRO A 206 -0.55 24.89 -29.19
C PRO A 206 -1.38 24.81 -30.49
N ASP A 207 -2.69 24.61 -30.35
CA ASP A 207 -3.65 24.36 -31.43
C ASP A 207 -4.51 25.60 -31.81
N ASP A 208 -4.35 26.77 -31.18
CA ASP A 208 -5.19 27.98 -31.43
C ASP A 208 -4.85 28.79 -32.70
N GLU A 209 -4.00 28.27 -33.58
CA GLU A 209 -3.88 28.75 -34.96
C GLU A 209 -4.31 27.65 -35.94
N SER A 210 -5.56 27.21 -35.83
CA SER A 210 -6.27 26.72 -37.01
C SER A 210 -6.76 27.93 -37.79
N ASN A 211 -6.34 28.02 -39.04
CA ASN A 211 -6.72 29.02 -40.03
C ASN A 211 -8.17 29.50 -39.87
N SER A 212 -8.33 30.80 -40.05
CA SER A 212 -9.59 31.54 -40.13
C SER A 212 -10.48 31.15 -41.32
N ASP A 213 -10.58 29.88 -41.69
CA ASP A 213 -11.39 29.38 -42.81
C ASP A 213 -11.79 27.92 -42.55
N GLU A 214 -12.75 27.66 -41.67
CA GLU A 214 -13.78 26.60 -41.81
C GLU A 214 -14.70 26.59 -40.59
N GLU A 215 -15.98 26.94 -40.80
CA GLU A 215 -17.05 26.77 -39.83
C GLU A 215 -17.25 25.29 -39.50
N GLY A 216 -16.84 24.88 -38.30
CA GLY A 216 -17.13 23.56 -37.75
C GLY A 216 -17.30 23.63 -36.24
N SER A 217 -18.55 23.68 -35.78
CA SER A 217 -18.93 23.63 -34.36
C SER A 217 -18.36 22.36 -33.70
N MET A 218 -17.25 22.50 -32.96
CA MET A 218 -16.68 21.44 -32.15
C MET A 218 -17.26 21.47 -30.73
N ASP A 219 -17.87 20.35 -30.34
CA ASP A 219 -18.67 20.19 -29.11
C ASP A 219 -17.79 20.14 -27.85
N ALA A 220 -18.16 20.91 -26.83
CA ALA A 220 -17.46 21.00 -25.54
C ALA A 220 -17.39 19.64 -24.80
N ALA A 221 -18.30 18.72 -25.11
CA ALA A 221 -18.28 17.35 -24.61
C ALA A 221 -17.05 16.55 -25.10
N PHE A 222 -16.56 16.83 -26.31
CA PHE A 222 -15.39 16.15 -26.87
C PHE A 222 -14.09 16.60 -26.18
N TRP A 223 -14.01 17.88 -25.77
CA TRP A 223 -12.86 18.44 -25.07
C TRP A 223 -12.73 17.89 -23.65
N LEU A 224 -13.85 17.81 -22.91
CA LEU A 224 -13.90 17.17 -21.59
C LEU A 224 -13.58 15.66 -21.69
N GLN A 225 -14.07 14.97 -22.72
CA GLN A 225 -13.74 13.56 -22.93
C GLN A 225 -12.26 13.34 -23.26
N ALA A 226 -11.63 14.23 -24.04
CA ALA A 226 -10.21 14.15 -24.36
C ALA A 226 -9.33 14.37 -23.11
N VAL A 227 -9.70 15.33 -22.25
CA VAL A 227 -9.03 15.58 -20.96
C VAL A 227 -9.20 14.38 -20.01
N CYS A 228 -10.37 13.74 -20.00
CA CYS A 228 -10.61 12.54 -19.19
C CYS A 228 -9.88 11.30 -19.73
N ASN A 229 -9.76 11.15 -21.05
CA ASN A 229 -9.09 10.00 -21.68
C ASN A 229 -7.55 10.09 -21.63
N GLN A 230 -6.98 11.28 -21.37
CA GLN A 230 -5.54 11.48 -21.25
C GLN A 230 -4.92 10.91 -19.96
N LEU A 231 -5.76 10.32 -19.10
CA LEU A 231 -5.36 9.62 -17.88
C LEU A 231 -4.96 8.15 -18.11
N GLU A 232 -5.12 7.59 -19.33
CA GLU A 232 -4.88 6.15 -19.57
C GLU A 232 -3.76 5.78 -20.54
N ASP A 233 -3.26 6.65 -21.43
CA ASP A 233 -2.23 6.24 -22.39
C ASP A 233 -1.08 7.25 -22.53
N GLY A 234 0.10 6.83 -22.09
CA GLY A 234 1.37 7.50 -22.39
C GLY A 234 1.83 7.18 -23.80
N ILE A 235 1.74 8.14 -24.72
CA ILE A 235 2.40 8.06 -26.03
C ILE A 235 3.12 9.39 -26.31
N PHE A 236 4.45 9.31 -26.39
CA PHE A 236 5.33 10.37 -26.85
C PHE A 236 5.01 10.74 -28.31
N THR A 237 4.54 11.96 -28.54
CA THR A 237 4.66 12.62 -29.84
C THR A 237 5.54 13.86 -29.68
N THR A 238 6.68 13.88 -30.35
CA THR A 238 7.62 15.01 -30.43
C THR A 238 6.99 16.14 -31.26
N LYS A 239 6.07 16.90 -30.67
CA LYS A 239 5.62 18.19 -31.24
C LYS A 239 6.73 19.22 -31.01
N LYS A 240 7.17 19.89 -32.09
CA LYS A 240 8.11 21.02 -32.04
C LYS A 240 7.56 22.10 -31.09
N VAL A 241 8.32 22.43 -30.04
CA VAL A 241 7.97 23.48 -29.08
C VAL A 241 7.95 24.83 -29.81
N LYS A 242 6.78 25.46 -29.93
CA LYS A 242 6.64 26.84 -30.45
C LYS A 242 7.33 27.82 -29.48
N PRO A 243 7.92 28.93 -29.97
CA PRO A 243 8.60 29.90 -29.11
C PRO A 243 7.63 30.57 -28.14
N VAL A 244 8.02 30.64 -26.86
CA VAL A 244 7.27 31.30 -25.78
C VAL A 244 7.11 32.79 -26.09
N ARG A 245 5.86 33.30 -26.10
CA ARG A 245 5.59 34.73 -26.30
C ARG A 245 6.21 35.54 -25.17
N ARG A 246 6.90 36.62 -25.53
CA ARG A 246 7.45 37.60 -24.59
C ARG A 246 6.85 38.98 -24.89
N ASN A 247 6.55 39.74 -23.85
CA ASN A 247 6.13 41.13 -24.00
C ASN A 247 7.31 42.02 -24.43
N ILE A 248 7.05 43.30 -24.65
CA ILE A 248 8.04 44.29 -25.10
C ILE A 248 9.22 44.42 -24.11
N MET A 249 9.01 44.06 -22.84
CA MET A 249 10.02 44.04 -21.79
C MET A 249 10.78 42.70 -21.69
N GLY A 250 10.53 41.75 -22.59
CA GLY A 250 11.16 40.43 -22.60
C GLY A 250 10.59 39.43 -21.59
N GLN A 251 9.51 39.78 -20.86
CA GLN A 251 8.86 38.88 -19.90
C GLN A 251 7.93 37.91 -20.63
N VAL A 252 7.94 36.65 -20.21
CA VAL A 252 7.02 35.62 -20.72
C VAL A 252 5.56 36.07 -20.53
N ILE A 253 4.69 35.78 -21.50
CA ILE A 253 3.24 36.03 -21.44
C ILE A 253 2.53 34.72 -21.09
N GLY A 254 1.49 34.78 -20.26
CA GLY A 254 0.72 33.60 -19.86
C GLY A 254 1.08 33.08 -18.47
N ILE A 255 0.09 32.56 -17.74
CA ILE A 255 0.30 31.98 -16.40
C ILE A 255 1.09 30.67 -16.51
N ILE A 256 0.67 29.74 -17.37
CA ILE A 256 1.33 28.43 -17.54
C ILE A 256 2.84 28.55 -17.83
N PRO A 257 3.30 29.27 -18.87
CA PRO A 257 4.72 29.31 -19.20
C PRO A 257 5.55 30.07 -18.15
N ARG A 258 4.99 31.07 -17.47
CA ARG A 258 5.67 31.74 -16.33
C ARG A 258 5.85 30.80 -15.14
N LEU A 259 4.80 30.07 -14.77
CA LEU A 259 4.86 29.11 -13.67
C LEU A 259 5.79 27.95 -14.00
N ASN A 260 5.72 27.39 -15.21
CA ASN A 260 6.59 26.29 -15.62
C ASN A 260 8.07 26.68 -15.60
N GLU A 261 8.46 27.85 -16.13
CA GLU A 261 9.87 28.29 -16.13
C GLU A 261 10.45 28.38 -14.72
N GLU A 262 9.64 28.76 -13.73
CA GLU A 262 10.09 28.84 -12.34
C GLU A 262 9.92 27.53 -11.57
N PHE A 263 8.90 26.73 -11.90
CA PHE A 263 8.73 25.39 -11.34
C PHE A 263 9.85 24.47 -11.76
N ASP A 264 10.32 24.55 -13.00
CA ASP A 264 11.48 23.79 -13.49
C ASP A 264 12.70 24.08 -12.61
N LYS A 265 12.98 25.35 -12.28
CA LYS A 265 14.06 25.74 -11.36
C LYS A 265 13.87 25.18 -9.96
N ILE A 266 12.66 25.27 -9.41
CA ILE A 266 12.36 24.72 -8.07
C ILE A 266 12.57 23.20 -8.05
N VAL A 267 12.24 22.50 -9.13
CA VAL A 267 12.45 21.06 -9.25
C VAL A 267 13.93 20.73 -9.39
N GLU A 268 14.67 21.45 -10.22
CA GLU A 268 16.14 21.32 -10.33
C GLU A 268 16.81 21.52 -8.96
N ASP A 269 16.50 22.62 -8.26
CA ASP A 269 16.99 22.87 -6.90
C ASP A 269 16.64 21.73 -5.95
N THR A 270 15.43 21.17 -6.05
CA THR A 270 14.99 20.07 -5.17
C THR A 270 15.73 18.77 -5.47
N ILE A 271 16.02 18.48 -6.74
CA ILE A 271 16.84 17.32 -7.13
C ILE A 271 18.27 17.49 -6.59
N GLU A 272 18.84 18.69 -6.72
CA GLU A 272 20.16 19.02 -6.19
C GLU A 272 20.20 18.90 -4.65
N ASP A 273 19.21 19.46 -3.95
CA ASP A 273 19.06 19.37 -2.49
C ASP A 273 18.97 17.89 -2.04
N LEU A 274 18.21 17.06 -2.76
CA LEU A 274 18.11 15.62 -2.47
C LEU A 274 19.45 14.90 -2.68
N LYS A 275 20.10 15.12 -3.83
CA LYS A 275 21.39 14.49 -4.15
C LYS A 275 22.47 14.90 -3.16
N ALA A 276 22.51 16.18 -2.77
CA ALA A 276 23.40 16.70 -1.73
C ALA A 276 23.08 16.07 -0.36
N GLY A 277 21.81 16.00 0.03
CA GLY A 277 21.38 15.35 1.28
C GLY A 277 21.77 13.87 1.36
N PHE A 278 21.70 13.14 0.24
CA PHE A 278 22.18 11.76 0.17
C PHE A 278 23.70 11.66 0.29
N ALA A 279 24.44 12.52 -0.42
CA ALA A 279 25.90 12.53 -0.35
C ALA A 279 26.38 12.85 1.08
N ASP A 280 25.88 13.93 1.68
CA ASP A 280 26.24 14.37 3.03
C ASP A 280 25.85 13.34 4.10
N GLY A 281 24.68 12.70 3.93
CA GLY A 281 24.17 11.74 4.89
C GLY A 281 24.82 10.36 4.81
N LEU A 282 25.17 9.89 3.61
CA LEU A 282 25.47 8.47 3.37
C LEU A 282 26.86 8.21 2.78
N GLN A 283 27.42 9.10 1.95
CA GLN A 283 28.61 8.79 1.16
C GLN A 283 29.79 8.35 2.02
N SER A 284 30.17 9.15 3.02
CA SER A 284 31.29 8.83 3.91
C SER A 284 31.06 7.51 4.69
N LYS A 285 29.81 7.22 5.08
CA LYS A 285 29.46 6.00 5.80
C LYS A 285 29.46 4.77 4.91
N LEU A 286 29.01 4.91 3.66
CA LEU A 286 29.09 3.86 2.64
C LEU A 286 30.55 3.53 2.32
N GLU A 287 31.40 4.54 2.12
CA GLU A 287 32.83 4.34 1.88
C GLU A 287 33.53 3.67 3.08
N ALA A 288 33.23 4.11 4.30
CA ALA A 288 33.77 3.48 5.52
C ALA A 288 33.25 2.04 5.70
N GLY A 289 31.97 1.81 5.44
CA GLY A 289 31.35 0.49 5.48
C GLY A 289 31.93 -0.45 4.42
N ALA A 290 32.23 0.05 3.22
CA ALA A 290 32.84 -0.72 2.14
C ALA A 290 34.27 -1.13 2.49
N LYS A 291 35.06 -0.21 3.06
CA LYS A 291 36.40 -0.50 3.58
C LYS A 291 36.36 -1.54 4.69
N ASN A 292 35.40 -1.44 5.61
CA ASN A 292 35.23 -2.42 6.69
C ASN A 292 34.83 -3.81 6.17
N ALA A 293 33.86 -3.87 5.25
CA ALA A 293 33.45 -5.11 4.59
C ALA A 293 34.62 -5.74 3.83
N ALA A 294 35.42 -4.96 3.10
CA ALA A 294 36.60 -5.45 2.41
C ALA A 294 37.69 -5.98 3.37
N ALA A 295 37.90 -5.32 4.51
CA ALA A 295 38.87 -5.77 5.52
C ALA A 295 38.46 -7.11 6.15
N THR A 296 37.18 -7.27 6.47
CA THR A 296 36.60 -8.44 7.16
C THR A 296 36.15 -9.56 6.21
N ALA A 297 36.13 -9.34 4.89
CA ALA A 297 35.60 -10.30 3.92
C ALA A 297 36.33 -11.65 3.92
N LEU A 298 37.65 -11.65 4.09
CA LEU A 298 38.44 -12.89 4.11
C LEU A 298 38.13 -13.70 5.36
N GLU A 299 38.17 -13.07 6.52
CA GLU A 299 37.80 -13.69 7.79
C GLU A 299 36.36 -14.23 7.75
N THR A 300 35.43 -13.45 7.22
CA THR A 300 34.02 -13.86 7.06
C THR A 300 33.90 -15.08 6.16
N SER A 301 34.58 -15.08 5.02
CA SER A 301 34.59 -16.22 4.09
C SER A 301 35.21 -17.48 4.72
N ASP A 302 36.32 -17.33 5.44
CA ASP A 302 37.03 -18.45 6.06
C ASP A 302 36.24 -19.03 7.24
N ASN A 303 35.66 -18.17 8.09
CA ASN A 303 34.77 -18.58 9.17
C ASN A 303 33.52 -19.27 8.62
N PHE A 304 32.99 -18.81 7.48
CA PHE A 304 31.88 -19.47 6.79
C PHE A 304 32.26 -20.86 6.26
N ALA A 305 33.46 -21.00 5.71
CA ALA A 305 33.97 -22.23 5.13
C ALA A 305 34.61 -23.21 6.14
N SER A 306 34.75 -22.80 7.40
CA SER A 306 35.39 -23.61 8.45
C SER A 306 34.60 -24.89 8.74
N ASN A 307 35.32 -25.98 9.07
CA ASN A 307 34.70 -27.29 9.34
C ASN A 307 33.73 -27.26 10.52
N ASP A 308 33.99 -26.40 11.51
CA ASP A 308 33.14 -26.25 12.70
C ASP A 308 31.84 -25.50 12.37
N SER A 309 31.87 -24.66 11.33
CA SER A 309 30.74 -23.84 10.87
C SER A 309 29.89 -24.55 9.81
N MET A 310 30.52 -25.27 8.88
CA MET A 310 29.79 -25.95 7.80
C MET A 310 30.53 -27.17 7.21
N PRO A 311 29.87 -28.35 7.11
CA PRO A 311 30.43 -29.49 6.39
C PRO A 311 30.67 -29.19 4.90
N TRP A 312 31.76 -29.69 4.33
CA TRP A 312 32.17 -29.44 2.94
C TRP A 312 31.07 -29.65 1.89
N GLN A 313 30.24 -30.69 2.03
CA GLN A 313 29.16 -30.94 1.05
C GLN A 313 28.08 -29.85 1.08
N THR A 314 27.80 -29.29 2.26
CA THR A 314 26.88 -28.18 2.44
C THR A 314 27.50 -26.89 1.88
N TYR A 315 28.77 -26.62 2.18
CA TYR A 315 29.49 -25.46 1.65
C TYR A 315 29.55 -25.48 0.12
N ARG A 316 29.86 -26.65 -0.47
CA ARG A 316 29.84 -26.85 -1.92
C ARG A 316 28.44 -26.64 -2.52
N ALA A 317 27.37 -27.03 -1.82
CA ALA A 317 26.01 -26.74 -2.25
C ALA A 317 25.69 -25.24 -2.20
N THR A 318 26.23 -24.51 -1.21
CA THR A 318 26.15 -23.04 -1.12
C THR A 318 26.82 -22.35 -2.30
N LEU A 319 28.04 -22.75 -2.66
CA LEU A 319 28.76 -22.19 -3.82
C LEU A 319 28.00 -22.45 -5.13
N ARG A 320 27.47 -23.67 -5.33
CA ARG A 320 26.61 -24.01 -6.50
C ARG A 320 25.35 -23.15 -6.61
N ARG A 321 24.85 -22.67 -5.48
CA ARG A 321 23.66 -21.81 -5.40
C ARG A 321 24.04 -20.34 -5.25
N ASN A 322 25.20 -19.96 -5.81
CA ASN A 322 25.70 -18.58 -5.81
C ASN A 322 25.66 -17.93 -4.43
N GLY A 323 26.15 -18.64 -3.41
CA GLY A 323 26.24 -18.15 -2.03
C GLY A 323 24.98 -18.32 -1.18
N THR A 324 23.88 -18.89 -1.71
CA THR A 324 22.58 -18.90 -1.03
C THR A 324 22.09 -20.33 -0.74
N PHE A 325 22.42 -20.87 0.45
CA PHE A 325 21.90 -22.18 0.86
C PHE A 325 21.88 -22.37 2.39
N ARG A 326 20.68 -22.38 2.98
CA ARG A 326 20.40 -22.43 4.44
C ARG A 326 20.95 -21.22 5.20
N ARG A 327 22.26 -20.99 5.11
CA ARG A 327 23.00 -19.79 5.54
C ARG A 327 23.48 -19.06 4.28
N CYS A 328 23.40 -17.73 4.26
CA CYS A 328 23.65 -16.93 3.06
C CYS A 328 24.99 -16.21 3.16
N LEU A 329 25.99 -16.69 2.42
CA LEU A 329 27.33 -16.10 2.38
C LEU A 329 27.29 -14.65 1.88
N ASN A 330 26.43 -14.34 0.90
CA ASN A 330 26.27 -12.97 0.39
C ASN A 330 25.80 -12.01 1.49
N THR A 331 24.86 -12.46 2.34
CA THR A 331 24.34 -11.63 3.44
C THR A 331 25.40 -11.36 4.50
N GLU A 332 26.26 -12.34 4.80
CA GLU A 332 27.33 -12.16 5.78
C GLU A 332 28.45 -11.27 5.28
N LEU A 333 28.85 -11.43 4.01
CA LEU A 333 29.88 -10.59 3.40
C LEU A 333 29.45 -9.12 3.31
N ILE A 334 28.15 -8.83 3.13
CA ILE A 334 27.63 -7.46 3.07
C ILE A 334 27.24 -6.88 4.44
N SER A 335 27.13 -7.73 5.46
CA SER A 335 26.69 -7.34 6.80
C SER A 335 27.50 -6.15 7.38
N PRO A 336 28.85 -6.13 7.29
CA PRO A 336 29.64 -5.01 7.80
C PRO A 336 29.34 -3.66 7.12
N LEU A 337 29.03 -3.67 5.82
CA LEU A 337 28.62 -2.47 5.07
C LEU A 337 27.23 -2.01 5.52
N THR A 338 26.26 -2.92 5.50
CA THR A 338 24.85 -2.60 5.81
C THR A 338 24.67 -2.13 7.24
N ARG A 339 25.34 -2.75 8.22
CA ARG A 339 25.31 -2.32 9.63
C ARG A 339 25.89 -0.92 9.84
N ASN A 340 27.01 -0.60 9.18
CA ASN A 340 27.65 0.71 9.31
C ASN A 340 26.76 1.85 8.79
N VAL A 341 25.98 1.58 7.74
CA VAL A 341 25.13 2.59 7.09
C VAL A 341 23.74 2.70 7.70
N ALA A 342 23.23 1.65 8.35
CA ALA A 342 21.84 1.55 8.81
C ALA A 342 21.32 2.78 9.59
N ALA A 343 22.09 3.29 10.56
CA ALA A 343 21.67 4.44 11.36
C ALA A 343 21.64 5.76 10.57
N SER A 344 22.60 5.97 9.66
CA SER A 344 22.59 7.14 8.78
C SER A 344 21.50 7.03 7.71
N TRP A 345 21.24 5.83 7.20
CA TRP A 345 20.15 5.54 6.28
C TRP A 345 18.79 5.94 6.87
N ALA A 346 18.48 5.45 8.07
CA ALA A 346 17.24 5.82 8.77
C ALA A 346 17.11 7.34 8.93
N ARG A 347 18.18 8.00 9.40
CA ARG A 347 18.19 9.45 9.62
C ARG A 347 17.89 10.27 8.35
N VAL A 348 18.45 9.87 7.21
CA VAL A 348 18.25 10.56 5.93
C VAL A 348 16.80 10.41 5.44
N PHE A 349 16.23 9.22 5.55
CA PHE A 349 14.87 8.95 5.05
C PHE A 349 13.75 9.29 6.04
N GLU A 350 14.07 9.50 7.31
CA GLU A 350 13.14 10.04 8.31
C GLU A 350 13.05 11.58 8.28
N ALA A 351 14.00 12.25 7.63
CA ALA A 351 13.98 13.69 7.46
C ALA A 351 12.85 14.15 6.52
N ASP A 352 12.34 15.37 6.73
CA ASP A 352 11.33 15.95 5.85
C ASP A 352 11.94 16.54 4.58
N LEU A 353 12.25 15.66 3.63
CA LEU A 353 12.94 15.95 2.38
C LEU A 353 12.23 16.98 1.46
N PHE A 354 10.94 17.27 1.68
CA PHE A 354 10.12 18.07 0.74
C PHE A 354 9.52 19.35 1.34
N SER A 355 9.78 19.66 2.60
CA SER A 355 9.24 20.85 3.28
C SER A 355 9.65 22.17 2.60
N GLY A 356 10.92 22.27 2.19
CA GLY A 356 11.46 23.42 1.46
C GLY A 356 10.84 23.59 0.08
N PHE A 357 10.59 22.48 -0.62
CA PHE A 357 9.95 22.46 -1.93
C PHE A 357 8.52 23.03 -1.88
N GLU A 358 7.68 22.50 -0.97
CA GLU A 358 6.27 22.92 -0.85
C GLU A 358 6.15 24.43 -0.58
N SER A 359 6.98 24.93 0.34
CA SER A 359 7.00 26.34 0.71
C SER A 359 7.40 27.25 -0.46
N ARG A 360 8.47 26.88 -1.21
CA ARG A 360 8.92 27.63 -2.40
C ARG A 360 7.84 27.69 -3.48
N ALA A 361 7.23 26.56 -3.80
CA ALA A 361 6.21 26.47 -4.85
C ALA A 361 4.94 27.29 -4.51
N ILE A 362 4.46 27.21 -3.27
CA ILE A 362 3.29 27.99 -2.81
C ILE A 362 3.58 29.49 -2.82
N GLN A 363 4.77 29.92 -2.39
CA GLN A 363 5.17 31.32 -2.42
C GLN A 363 5.19 31.86 -3.85
N LEU A 364 5.67 31.04 -4.79
CA LEU A 364 5.74 31.41 -6.20
C LEU A 364 4.34 31.63 -6.81
N VAL A 365 3.43 30.68 -6.59
CA VAL A 365 2.04 30.80 -7.03
C VAL A 365 1.38 32.02 -6.40
N THR A 366 1.60 32.24 -5.09
CA THR A 366 1.07 33.40 -4.37
C THR A 366 1.56 34.71 -4.99
N LYS A 367 2.85 34.81 -5.29
CA LYS A 367 3.45 35.99 -5.92
C LYS A 367 2.86 36.26 -7.29
N LEU A 368 2.75 35.23 -8.14
CA LEU A 368 2.19 35.38 -9.48
C LEU A 368 0.71 35.81 -9.42
N LEU A 369 -0.09 35.22 -8.54
CA LEU A 369 -1.49 35.60 -8.37
C LEU A 369 -1.67 37.04 -7.85
N GLN A 370 -0.76 37.52 -7.01
CA GLN A 370 -0.73 38.93 -6.59
C GLN A 370 -0.38 39.89 -7.75
N GLU A 371 0.44 39.44 -8.71
CA GLU A 371 0.72 40.22 -9.92
C GLU A 371 -0.52 40.31 -10.81
N VAL A 372 -1.28 39.20 -10.94
CA VAL A 372 -2.58 39.21 -11.64
C VAL A 372 -3.54 40.19 -10.98
N GLU A 373 -3.70 40.15 -9.65
CA GLU A 373 -4.55 41.08 -8.90
C GLU A 373 -4.17 42.54 -9.15
N LYS A 374 -2.87 42.86 -9.11
CA LYS A 374 -2.37 44.23 -9.31
C LYS A 374 -2.56 44.73 -10.74
N SER A 375 -2.57 43.83 -11.71
CA SER A 375 -2.79 44.16 -13.12
C SER A 375 -4.27 44.36 -13.48
N ALA A 376 -5.19 43.91 -12.62
CA ALA A 376 -6.63 44.03 -12.87
C ALA A 376 -7.11 45.48 -12.67
N ALA A 377 -8.08 45.90 -13.49
CA ALA A 377 -8.78 47.16 -13.33
C ALA A 377 -9.48 47.25 -11.96
N LEU A 378 -9.71 48.47 -11.45
CA LEU A 378 -10.33 48.70 -10.13
C LEU A 378 -11.66 47.94 -9.94
N ALA A 379 -12.49 47.86 -10.99
CA ALA A 379 -13.77 47.14 -10.95
C ALA A 379 -13.62 45.61 -10.90
N LEU A 380 -12.48 45.07 -11.36
CA LEU A 380 -12.17 43.64 -11.38
C LEU A 380 -11.35 43.18 -10.19
N ARG A 381 -10.72 44.11 -9.46
CA ARG A 381 -9.68 43.80 -8.49
C ARG A 381 -10.17 42.93 -7.32
N ASP A 382 -11.34 43.21 -6.77
CA ASP A 382 -11.92 42.40 -5.69
C ASP A 382 -12.24 40.97 -6.16
N ARG A 383 -12.71 40.83 -7.41
CA ARG A 383 -12.96 39.52 -8.03
C ARG A 383 -11.65 38.80 -8.34
N ALA A 384 -10.64 39.50 -8.85
CA ALA A 384 -9.32 38.95 -9.11
C ALA A 384 -8.67 38.43 -7.82
N LYS A 385 -8.81 39.18 -6.73
CA LYS A 385 -8.38 38.76 -5.40
C LYS A 385 -9.13 37.51 -4.92
N SER A 386 -10.46 37.50 -5.01
CA SER A 386 -11.25 36.33 -4.64
C SER A 386 -10.88 35.10 -5.47
N GLN A 387 -10.64 35.26 -6.77
CA GLN A 387 -10.25 34.16 -7.66
C GLN A 387 -8.84 33.67 -7.35
N ALA A 388 -7.91 34.58 -7.08
CA ALA A 388 -6.56 34.26 -6.61
C ALA A 388 -6.59 33.47 -5.29
N ASP A 389 -7.38 33.88 -4.31
CA ASP A 389 -7.50 33.18 -3.03
C ASP A 389 -8.02 31.73 -3.22
N MET A 390 -8.98 31.54 -4.14
CA MET A 390 -9.51 30.21 -4.46
C MET A 390 -8.51 29.35 -5.24
N ALA A 391 -7.86 29.90 -6.27
CA ALA A 391 -6.82 29.21 -7.03
C ALA A 391 -5.64 28.82 -6.11
N LEU A 392 -5.28 29.66 -5.16
CA LEU A 392 -4.25 29.36 -4.16
C LEU A 392 -4.69 28.25 -3.19
N ALA A 393 -5.94 28.27 -2.73
CA ALA A 393 -6.47 27.21 -1.86
C ALA A 393 -6.48 25.84 -2.57
N GLU A 394 -6.92 25.80 -3.83
CA GLU A 394 -6.87 24.59 -4.65
C GLU A 394 -5.43 24.16 -4.93
N GLY A 395 -4.54 25.10 -5.23
CA GLY A 395 -3.12 24.83 -5.44
C GLY A 395 -2.43 24.24 -4.22
N LYS A 396 -2.77 24.70 -3.00
CA LYS A 396 -2.28 24.11 -1.74
C LYS A 396 -2.74 22.66 -1.56
N LEU A 397 -4.01 22.36 -1.86
CA LEU A 397 -4.53 20.99 -1.78
C LEU A 397 -3.84 20.07 -2.79
N ALA A 398 -3.66 20.53 -4.03
CA ALA A 398 -2.93 19.80 -5.06
C ALA A 398 -1.47 19.56 -4.65
N MET A 399 -0.81 20.55 -4.06
CA MET A 399 0.56 20.45 -3.56
C MET A 399 0.69 19.41 -2.43
N GLN A 400 -0.23 19.38 -1.47
CA GLN A 400 -0.23 18.37 -0.39
C GLN A 400 -0.41 16.96 -0.94
N SER A 401 -1.28 16.80 -1.94
CA SER A 401 -1.44 15.53 -2.65
C SER A 401 -0.16 15.14 -3.38
N LEU A 402 0.51 16.09 -4.04
CA LEU A 402 1.78 15.87 -4.75
C LEU A 402 2.89 15.44 -3.79
N VAL A 403 3.10 16.14 -2.68
CA VAL A 403 4.10 15.79 -1.66
C VAL A 403 3.85 14.37 -1.13
N THR A 404 2.59 13.97 -0.97
CA THR A 404 2.24 12.61 -0.56
C THR A 404 2.63 11.57 -1.62
N VAL A 405 2.37 11.84 -2.90
CA VAL A 405 2.74 10.95 -4.01
C VAL A 405 4.26 10.79 -4.08
N VAL A 406 5.00 11.90 -4.05
CA VAL A 406 6.46 11.89 -4.14
C VAL A 406 7.10 11.22 -2.93
N ARG A 407 6.56 11.41 -1.71
CA ARG A 407 6.99 10.69 -0.52
C ARG A 407 6.80 9.17 -0.67
N ASN A 408 5.71 8.73 -1.30
CA ASN A 408 5.50 7.31 -1.58
C ASN A 408 6.50 6.76 -2.61
N ILE A 409 6.75 7.51 -3.70
CA ILE A 409 7.77 7.16 -4.69
C ILE A 409 9.14 6.99 -4.01
N MET A 410 9.55 7.97 -3.20
CA MET A 410 10.82 7.90 -2.46
C MET A 410 10.84 6.71 -1.50
N ASN A 411 9.73 6.45 -0.80
CA ASN A 411 9.61 5.33 0.12
C ASN A 411 9.71 3.94 -0.55
N ASP A 412 9.23 3.81 -1.78
CA ASP A 412 9.34 2.57 -2.52
C ASP A 412 10.73 2.42 -3.14
N GLN A 413 11.31 3.50 -3.68
CA GLN A 413 12.69 3.52 -4.16
C GLN A 413 13.67 3.14 -3.05
N GLN A 414 13.56 3.69 -1.83
CA GLN A 414 14.48 3.32 -0.73
C GLN A 414 14.43 1.83 -0.39
N LYS A 415 13.27 1.17 -0.48
CA LYS A 415 13.14 -0.27 -0.20
C LYS A 415 13.87 -1.08 -1.26
N ASP A 416 13.75 -0.69 -2.53
CA ASP A 416 14.42 -1.38 -3.62
C ASP A 416 15.93 -1.15 -3.61
N ILE A 417 16.37 0.07 -3.29
CA ILE A 417 17.78 0.43 -3.17
C ILE A 417 18.43 -0.31 -1.97
N SER A 418 17.80 -0.32 -0.80
CA SER A 418 18.34 -1.02 0.37
C SER A 418 18.54 -2.54 0.13
N ARG A 419 17.77 -3.12 -0.80
CA ARG A 419 17.86 -4.54 -1.18
C ARG A 419 18.84 -4.82 -2.33
N CYS A 420 19.40 -3.79 -2.98
CA CYS A 420 20.19 -3.97 -4.20
C CYS A 420 21.61 -4.51 -3.97
N LEU A 421 22.14 -4.36 -2.75
CA LEU A 421 23.52 -4.73 -2.43
C LEU A 421 23.77 -6.24 -2.51
N ILE A 422 22.82 -7.07 -2.05
CA ILE A 422 22.96 -8.54 -2.09
C ILE A 422 23.00 -9.06 -3.55
N PRO A 423 22.04 -8.69 -4.44
CA PRO A 423 22.12 -9.04 -5.85
C PRO A 423 23.38 -8.52 -6.56
N HIS A 424 23.82 -7.29 -6.25
CA HIS A 424 25.07 -6.75 -6.79
C HIS A 424 26.27 -7.61 -6.39
N LEU A 425 26.42 -7.88 -5.09
CA LEU A 425 27.47 -8.73 -4.56
C LEU A 425 27.48 -10.13 -5.19
N GLN A 426 26.31 -10.77 -5.28
CA GLN A 426 26.16 -12.09 -5.89
C GLN A 426 26.60 -12.09 -7.36
N THR A 427 26.29 -11.02 -8.10
CA THR A 427 26.69 -10.87 -9.50
C THR A 427 28.20 -10.77 -9.62
N GLN A 428 28.85 -9.98 -8.76
CA GLN A 428 30.31 -9.83 -8.74
C GLN A 428 31.04 -11.11 -8.30
N LEU A 429 30.45 -11.89 -7.38
CA LEU A 429 31.03 -13.15 -6.89
C LEU A 429 30.78 -14.35 -7.80
N LYS A 430 29.92 -14.23 -8.82
CA LYS A 430 29.50 -15.33 -9.69
C LYS A 430 30.68 -16.07 -10.32
N GLU A 431 31.67 -15.34 -10.82
CA GLU A 431 32.88 -15.94 -11.40
C GLU A 431 33.69 -16.71 -10.35
N GLY A 432 33.83 -16.14 -9.15
CA GLY A 432 34.48 -16.82 -8.02
C GLY A 432 33.79 -18.13 -7.65
N TYR A 433 32.46 -18.14 -7.62
CA TYR A 433 31.67 -19.35 -7.36
C TYR A 433 31.91 -20.42 -8.43
N LEU A 434 31.93 -20.04 -9.71
CA LEU A 434 32.18 -20.97 -10.81
C LEU A 434 33.60 -21.55 -10.75
N LYS A 435 34.62 -20.71 -10.56
CA LYS A 435 36.02 -21.15 -10.43
C LYS A 435 36.22 -22.10 -9.24
N ALA A 436 35.61 -21.81 -8.11
CA ALA A 436 35.67 -22.68 -6.93
C ALA A 436 35.00 -24.07 -7.16
N MET A 437 34.10 -24.18 -8.13
CA MET A 437 33.40 -25.41 -8.49
C MET A 437 34.16 -26.31 -9.47
N GLU A 438 35.07 -25.76 -10.25
CA GLU A 438 35.89 -26.48 -11.24
C GLU A 438 37.01 -27.30 -10.60
N GLU A 439 37.43 -26.93 -9.39
CA GLU A 439 38.53 -27.56 -8.68
C GLU A 439 38.19 -28.89 -8.01
N ARG A 440 39.11 -29.87 -8.12
CA ARG A 440 39.03 -31.16 -7.43
C ARG A 440 39.88 -31.12 -6.16
N GLY A 441 39.31 -30.65 -5.05
CA GLY A 441 39.99 -30.55 -3.75
C GLY A 441 39.25 -29.69 -2.72
N LYS A 442 39.93 -29.16 -1.70
CA LYS A 442 39.40 -28.11 -0.81
C LYS A 442 39.26 -26.80 -1.61
N GLY A 443 38.22 -26.69 -2.44
CA GLY A 443 37.94 -25.55 -3.32
C GLY A 443 37.76 -24.20 -2.61
N SER A 444 37.76 -24.19 -1.27
CA SER A 444 37.78 -22.99 -0.43
C SER A 444 38.97 -22.07 -0.73
N LEU A 445 40.13 -22.61 -1.09
CA LEU A 445 41.34 -21.79 -1.34
C LEU A 445 41.23 -20.96 -2.63
N VAL A 446 40.53 -21.44 -3.65
CA VAL A 446 40.31 -20.69 -4.89
C VAL A 446 39.32 -19.56 -4.68
N PHE A 447 38.23 -19.84 -3.95
CA PHE A 447 37.26 -18.80 -3.59
C PHE A 447 37.88 -17.73 -2.68
N HIS A 448 38.69 -18.13 -1.69
CA HIS A 448 39.44 -17.21 -0.83
C HIS A 448 40.33 -16.27 -1.64
N LYS A 449 41.17 -16.79 -2.54
CA LYS A 449 42.03 -15.98 -3.43
C LYS A 449 41.22 -15.03 -4.33
N PHE A 450 40.05 -15.46 -4.77
CA PHE A 450 39.15 -14.60 -5.56
C PHE A 450 38.67 -13.41 -4.73
N ILE A 451 38.21 -13.64 -3.49
CA ILE A 451 37.82 -12.56 -2.57
C ILE A 451 39.01 -11.66 -2.25
N GLU A 452 40.19 -12.21 -1.98
CA GLU A 452 41.41 -11.44 -1.67
C GLU A 452 41.70 -10.40 -2.76
N THR A 453 41.57 -10.81 -4.02
CA THR A 453 41.80 -9.96 -5.19
C THR A 453 40.68 -8.95 -5.40
N MET A 454 39.41 -9.38 -5.27
CA MET A 454 38.25 -8.60 -5.72
C MET A 454 37.57 -7.78 -4.62
N ARG A 455 37.81 -8.05 -3.33
CA ARG A 455 37.07 -7.45 -2.20
C ARG A 455 36.91 -5.94 -2.28
N ASN A 456 37.99 -5.21 -2.53
CA ASN A 456 37.93 -3.75 -2.60
C ASN A 456 37.00 -3.28 -3.74
N SER A 457 37.14 -3.88 -4.93
CA SER A 457 36.32 -3.54 -6.10
C SER A 457 34.84 -3.89 -5.87
N ILE A 458 34.56 -5.00 -5.21
CA ILE A 458 33.20 -5.49 -4.96
C ILE A 458 32.45 -4.55 -4.02
N PHE A 459 33.05 -4.21 -2.89
CA PHE A 459 32.36 -3.40 -1.88
C PHE A 459 32.32 -1.91 -2.23
N ASN A 460 33.39 -1.37 -2.83
CA ASN A 460 33.36 0.00 -3.35
C ASN A 460 32.36 0.12 -4.50
N GLY A 461 32.38 -0.82 -5.46
CA GLY A 461 31.39 -0.84 -6.55
C GLY A 461 29.95 -0.99 -6.05
N GLY A 462 29.74 -1.73 -4.96
CA GLY A 462 28.43 -1.82 -4.29
C GLY A 462 27.99 -0.49 -3.65
N ALA A 463 28.90 0.23 -3.00
CA ALA A 463 28.64 1.56 -2.46
C ALA A 463 28.34 2.59 -3.56
N ASP A 464 29.12 2.58 -4.66
CA ASP A 464 28.93 3.45 -5.82
C ASP A 464 27.58 3.17 -6.50
N THR A 465 27.25 1.90 -6.73
CA THR A 465 25.95 1.50 -7.32
C THR A 465 24.78 1.97 -6.45
N LEU A 466 24.93 1.92 -5.13
CA LEU A 466 23.89 2.38 -4.20
C LEU A 466 23.72 3.91 -4.28
N MET A 467 24.81 4.67 -4.35
CA MET A 467 24.77 6.12 -4.55
C MET A 467 24.20 6.53 -5.91
N GLU A 468 24.56 5.81 -6.99
CA GLU A 468 24.00 6.03 -8.33
C GLU A 468 22.48 5.85 -8.31
N LYS A 469 21.98 4.75 -7.72
CA LYS A 469 20.54 4.50 -7.60
C LYS A 469 19.81 5.52 -6.75
N LEU A 470 20.45 6.09 -5.73
CA LEU A 470 19.89 7.22 -4.97
C LEU A 470 19.76 8.47 -5.85
N GLY A 471 20.75 8.71 -6.71
CA GLY A 471 20.69 9.76 -7.75
C GLY A 471 19.51 9.55 -8.70
N ASP A 472 19.35 8.34 -9.23
CA ASP A 472 18.23 7.97 -10.12
C ASP A 472 16.86 8.14 -9.43
N ALA A 473 16.79 7.86 -8.13
CA ALA A 473 15.57 8.06 -7.35
C ALA A 473 15.22 9.54 -7.21
N ALA A 474 16.22 10.42 -7.00
CA ALA A 474 16.02 11.86 -7.01
C ALA A 474 15.54 12.36 -8.38
N ASP A 475 16.12 11.85 -9.48
CA ASP A 475 15.70 12.22 -10.84
C ASP A 475 14.28 11.72 -11.19
N SER A 476 13.91 10.55 -10.69
CA SER A 476 12.54 10.01 -10.82
C SER A 476 11.52 10.87 -10.06
N VAL A 477 11.89 11.34 -8.86
CA VAL A 477 11.11 12.31 -8.08
C VAL A 477 10.97 13.63 -8.82
N GLY A 478 12.06 14.15 -9.39
CA GLY A 478 12.05 15.36 -10.21
C GLY A 478 11.09 15.27 -11.39
N THR A 479 11.11 14.14 -12.10
CA THR A 479 10.18 13.88 -13.22
C THR A 479 8.72 13.90 -12.76
N ALA A 480 8.42 13.28 -11.61
CA ALA A 480 7.07 13.29 -11.05
C ALA A 480 6.63 14.70 -10.62
N LEU A 481 7.54 15.49 -10.05
CA LEU A 481 7.29 16.88 -9.67
C LEU A 481 7.01 17.76 -10.90
N ASN A 482 7.84 17.69 -11.95
CA ASN A 482 7.66 18.48 -13.17
C ASN A 482 6.29 18.25 -13.82
N ASN A 483 5.89 16.98 -13.98
CA ASN A 483 4.59 16.66 -14.56
C ASN A 483 3.43 17.22 -13.71
N ALA A 484 3.50 17.05 -12.39
CA ALA A 484 2.44 17.51 -11.51
C ALA A 484 2.38 19.05 -11.36
N LEU A 485 3.53 19.73 -11.38
CA LEU A 485 3.60 21.18 -11.35
C LEU A 485 3.11 21.80 -12.65
N ALA A 486 3.38 21.16 -13.79
CA ALA A 486 2.79 21.57 -15.07
C ALA A 486 1.25 21.46 -15.05
N ASP A 487 0.70 20.41 -14.44
CA ASP A 487 -0.74 20.29 -14.26
C ASP A 487 -1.31 21.30 -13.25
N LEU A 488 -0.55 21.62 -12.19
CA LEU A 488 -0.91 22.68 -11.26
C LEU A 488 -0.95 24.05 -11.95
N ALA A 489 0.02 24.36 -12.82
CA ALA A 489 0.06 25.60 -13.58
C ALA A 489 -1.19 25.75 -14.47
N LYS A 490 -1.58 24.68 -15.17
CA LYS A 490 -2.82 24.64 -15.96
C LYS A 490 -4.05 24.88 -15.10
N LYS A 491 -4.14 24.22 -13.93
CA LYS A 491 -5.27 24.41 -13.00
C LYS A 491 -5.37 25.84 -12.50
N ILE A 492 -4.24 26.47 -12.16
CA ILE A 492 -4.21 27.87 -11.73
C ILE A 492 -4.72 28.76 -12.85
N GLU A 493 -4.26 28.57 -14.09
CA GLU A 493 -4.71 29.37 -15.23
C GLU A 493 -6.21 29.20 -15.53
N VAL A 494 -6.71 27.96 -15.56
CA VAL A 494 -8.14 27.67 -15.72
C VAL A 494 -8.95 28.32 -14.59
N GLY A 495 -8.44 28.30 -13.36
CA GLY A 495 -9.04 29.03 -12.25
C GLY A 495 -9.10 30.54 -12.54
N MET A 496 -8.06 31.13 -13.10
CA MET A 496 -8.00 32.56 -13.37
C MET A 496 -8.74 32.99 -14.65
N SER A 497 -9.02 32.08 -15.58
CA SER A 497 -9.62 32.39 -16.89
C SER A 497 -11.01 33.04 -16.80
N VAL A 498 -11.72 32.79 -15.70
CA VAL A 498 -13.00 33.46 -15.36
C VAL A 498 -12.89 34.99 -15.42
N LEU A 499 -11.71 35.56 -15.18
CA LEU A 499 -11.49 37.01 -15.21
C LEU A 499 -11.50 37.59 -16.63
N TRP A 500 -11.09 36.83 -17.64
CA TRP A 500 -10.96 37.31 -19.02
C TRP A 500 -11.84 36.57 -20.04
N GLU A 501 -12.48 35.46 -19.68
CA GLU A 501 -13.50 34.83 -20.50
C GLU A 501 -14.82 35.62 -20.46
N SER A 502 -15.38 35.89 -21.64
CA SER A 502 -16.68 36.54 -21.80
C SER A 502 -17.81 35.50 -21.78
N PRO A 503 -18.76 35.57 -20.85
CA PRO A 503 -19.94 34.73 -20.92
C PRO A 503 -20.76 35.12 -22.15
N ARG A 504 -21.04 34.16 -23.05
CA ARG A 504 -22.05 34.36 -24.10
C ARG A 504 -23.39 34.78 -23.46
N GLU A 505 -24.01 35.82 -24.01
CA GLU A 505 -25.21 36.49 -23.45
C GLU A 505 -26.54 35.89 -23.93
N ASP A 506 -26.56 34.65 -24.47
CA ASP A 506 -27.81 34.02 -24.90
C ASP A 506 -28.78 33.82 -23.71
N PRO A 507 -30.03 34.33 -23.76
CA PRO A 507 -31.03 34.15 -22.72
C PRO A 507 -31.26 32.69 -22.30
N ARG A 508 -31.11 31.72 -23.22
CA ARG A 508 -31.21 30.29 -22.91
C ARG A 508 -30.06 29.82 -22.02
N GLN A 509 -28.84 30.29 -22.29
CA GLN A 509 -27.67 29.95 -21.50
C GLN A 509 -27.73 30.57 -20.09
N ILE A 510 -28.24 31.80 -19.95
CA ILE A 510 -28.42 32.45 -18.65
C ILE A 510 -29.34 31.60 -17.74
N ARG A 511 -30.45 31.09 -18.29
CA ARG A 511 -31.38 30.22 -17.54
C ARG A 511 -30.72 28.91 -17.09
N LEU A 512 -29.97 28.24 -17.98
CA LEU A 512 -29.25 27.01 -17.66
C LEU A 512 -28.16 27.23 -16.62
N ARG A 513 -27.45 28.37 -16.68
CA ARG A 513 -26.45 28.77 -15.68
C ARG A 513 -27.08 28.91 -14.29
N LEU A 514 -28.23 29.56 -14.19
CA LEU A 514 -28.96 29.70 -12.91
C LEU A 514 -29.38 28.34 -12.33
N GLU A 515 -29.85 27.41 -13.17
CA GLU A 515 -30.20 26.04 -12.75
C GLU A 515 -28.98 25.25 -12.27
N ALA A 516 -27.84 25.37 -12.98
CA ALA A 516 -26.58 24.77 -12.59
C ALA A 516 -26.08 25.32 -11.23
N VAL A 517 -26.15 26.64 -11.01
CA VAL A 517 -25.81 27.26 -9.72
C VAL A 517 -26.69 26.70 -8.60
N GLY A 518 -27.99 26.55 -8.82
CA GLY A 518 -28.90 25.94 -7.84
C GLY A 518 -28.49 24.51 -7.47
N THR A 519 -28.12 23.70 -8.45
CA THR A 519 -27.63 22.33 -8.23
C THR A 519 -26.31 22.32 -7.43
N LEU A 520 -25.37 23.18 -7.80
CA LEU A 520 -24.07 23.31 -7.12
C LEU A 520 -24.22 23.79 -5.67
N GLN A 521 -25.22 24.63 -5.36
CA GLN A 521 -25.53 25.03 -3.99
C GLN A 521 -26.06 23.87 -3.13
N VAL A 522 -26.82 22.94 -3.72
CA VAL A 522 -27.27 21.73 -3.01
C VAL A 522 -26.08 20.83 -2.66
N VAL A 523 -25.16 20.62 -3.61
CA VAL A 523 -23.95 19.80 -3.39
C VAL A 523 -23.08 20.42 -2.30
N ASP A 524 -22.83 21.72 -2.35
CA ASP A 524 -22.00 22.43 -1.37
C ASP A 524 -22.60 22.38 0.05
N LYS A 525 -23.93 22.54 0.17
CA LYS A 525 -24.65 22.33 1.44
C LYS A 525 -24.45 20.91 1.97
N GLN A 526 -24.51 19.90 1.10
CA GLN A 526 -24.32 18.52 1.50
C GLN A 526 -22.89 18.23 1.99
N ILE A 527 -21.88 18.77 1.30
CA ILE A 527 -20.47 18.68 1.71
C ILE A 527 -20.27 19.37 3.08
N ALA A 528 -20.87 20.54 3.28
CA ALA A 528 -20.80 21.25 4.56
C ALA A 528 -21.41 20.43 5.71
N LEU A 529 -22.54 19.76 5.48
CA LEU A 529 -23.17 18.86 6.46
C LEU A 529 -22.27 17.68 6.83
N TRP A 530 -21.69 16.99 5.84
CA TRP A 530 -20.75 15.88 6.10
C TRP A 530 -19.50 16.34 6.86
N THR A 531 -18.98 17.51 6.51
CA THR A 531 -17.80 18.09 7.17
C THR A 531 -18.11 18.48 8.62
N ALA A 532 -19.29 19.05 8.88
CA ALA A 532 -19.75 19.39 10.22
C ALA A 532 -19.96 18.14 11.09
N ALA A 533 -20.59 17.10 10.54
CA ALA A 533 -20.80 15.83 11.24
C ALA A 533 -19.46 15.19 11.67
N ASN A 534 -18.47 15.13 10.77
CA ASN A 534 -17.14 14.62 11.10
C ASN A 534 -16.41 15.47 12.16
N LYS A 535 -16.59 16.80 12.16
CA LYS A 535 -16.03 17.67 13.22
C LYS A 535 -16.68 17.39 14.58
N GLN A 536 -17.99 17.15 14.61
CA GLN A 536 -18.71 16.81 15.85
C GLN A 536 -18.31 15.44 16.38
N GLU A 537 -18.16 14.44 15.51
CA GLU A 537 -17.68 13.10 15.90
C GLU A 537 -16.24 13.15 16.45
N ALA A 538 -15.35 13.94 15.83
CA ALA A 538 -14.00 14.17 16.33
C ALA A 538 -13.98 14.92 17.67
N ALA A 539 -14.91 15.85 17.88
CA ALA A 539 -15.04 16.54 19.17
C ALA A 539 -15.60 15.61 20.26
N ALA A 540 -16.53 14.72 19.91
CA ALA A 540 -17.10 13.73 20.83
C ALA A 540 -16.08 12.65 21.24
N SER A 541 -15.21 12.22 20.32
CA SER A 541 -14.14 11.25 20.63
C SER A 541 -13.02 11.84 21.49
N PHE A 542 -12.79 13.15 21.43
CA PHE A 542 -11.85 13.87 22.31
C PHE A 542 -12.38 14.08 23.74
N VAL A 543 -13.69 13.92 23.97
CA VAL A 543 -14.35 14.17 25.27
C VAL A 543 -14.48 12.88 26.12
N GLN A 544 -13.84 11.77 25.72
CA GLN A 544 -13.65 10.64 26.65
C GLN A 544 -12.22 10.59 27.23
N PRO A 545 -12.04 11.17 28.42
CA PRO A 545 -11.17 10.61 29.43
C PRO A 545 -11.96 10.31 30.73
N GLY A 546 -11.64 9.18 31.37
CA GLY A 546 -11.70 8.96 32.83
C GLY A 546 -12.98 9.35 33.58
N ASP A 547 -13.72 8.33 34.01
CA ASP A 547 -14.32 8.19 35.36
C ASP A 547 -15.63 7.40 35.28
N SER A 548 -15.52 6.10 35.55
CA SER A 548 -16.44 5.31 36.37
C SER A 548 -15.74 4.03 36.82
#